data_AF-A0A0T0M681-F1
#
_entry.id   AF-A0A0T0M681-F1
#
_cell.length_a   1.000
_cell.length_b   1.000
_cell.length_c   1.000
_cell.angle_alpha   90.00
_cell.angle_beta   90.00
_cell.angle_gamma   90.00
#
_symmetry.space_group_name_H-M   'P 1'
#
loop_
_entity.id
_entity.type
_entity.pdbx_description
1 polymer ?
#
loop_
_entity_poly.entity_id
_entity_poly.type
_entity_poly.pdbx_seq_one_letter_code
_entity_poly.pdbx_strand_id
1 'polypeptide(L)'
;MNEEFDDIERLIIKEFEEFLSDVEIHGFSGDTTWTFQLKKRLAQLGDRLGYKVSVGGLGEDFAGEWMYDVVWFVEDEDGCLIKVPLIVESEWDKKYSGIKYDFEKLLIGNAERRLIICQAKGSEIENLFIKLENAIVKFQENKNDRFLIAVLNCNTDDEFHYRTFTKN
;
A
#
# COMPACT_ATOMS: atom_id res chain seq x y z
N MET A 1 -24.21 4.03 -7.90
CA MET A 1 -23.67 3.17 -6.82
C MET A 1 -22.22 3.57 -6.68
N ASN A 2 -21.86 4.27 -5.61
CA ASN A 2 -20.44 4.50 -5.32
C ASN A 2 -19.90 3.14 -4.86
N GLU A 3 -19.16 2.47 -5.71
CA GLU A 3 -18.36 1.34 -5.25
C GLU A 3 -17.29 1.89 -4.31
N GLU A 4 -17.27 1.38 -3.08
CA GLU A 4 -16.33 1.79 -2.04
C GLU A 4 -14.89 1.58 -2.51
N PHE A 5 -14.59 0.45 -3.14
CA PHE A 5 -13.29 0.13 -3.73
C PHE A 5 -13.37 0.03 -5.25
N ASP A 6 -12.34 0.51 -5.94
CA ASP A 6 -12.19 0.30 -7.39
C ASP A 6 -11.57 -1.06 -7.72
N ASP A 7 -11.53 -1.40 -9.01
CA ASP A 7 -11.06 -2.70 -9.48
C ASP A 7 -9.64 -3.05 -9.02
N ILE A 8 -8.72 -2.06 -8.99
CA ILE A 8 -7.34 -2.29 -8.56
C ILE A 8 -7.29 -2.53 -7.05
N GLU A 9 -8.03 -1.74 -6.27
CA GLU A 9 -8.08 -1.90 -4.82
C GLU A 9 -8.70 -3.25 -4.44
N ARG A 10 -9.73 -3.71 -5.14
CA ARG A 10 -10.33 -5.04 -4.95
C ARG A 10 -9.33 -6.17 -5.24
N LEU A 11 -8.50 -6.03 -6.27
CA LEU A 11 -7.44 -6.99 -6.58
C LEU A 11 -6.36 -7.00 -5.49
N ILE A 12 -5.98 -5.83 -4.98
CA ILE A 12 -5.01 -5.72 -3.87
C ILE A 12 -5.56 -6.37 -2.60
N ILE A 13 -6.81 -6.09 -2.24
CA ILE A 13 -7.48 -6.70 -1.08
C ILE A 13 -7.45 -8.22 -1.20
N LYS A 14 -7.81 -8.76 -2.38
CA LYS A 14 -7.75 -10.20 -2.65
C LYS A 14 -6.35 -10.78 -2.47
N GLU A 15 -5.29 -10.11 -2.96
CA GLU A 15 -3.90 -10.57 -2.74
C GLU A 15 -3.52 -10.61 -1.26
N PHE A 16 -4.07 -9.71 -0.45
CA PHE A 16 -3.79 -9.66 0.99
C PHE A 16 -4.54 -10.76 1.74
N GLU A 17 -5.79 -11.06 1.36
CA GLU A 17 -6.56 -12.21 1.88
C GLU A 17 -5.85 -13.54 1.56
N GLU A 18 -5.36 -13.69 0.33
CA GLU A 18 -4.56 -14.86 -0.07
C GLU A 18 -3.24 -14.92 0.70
N PHE A 19 -2.58 -13.79 0.94
CA PHE A 19 -1.37 -13.73 1.78
C PHE A 19 -1.63 -14.22 3.21
N LEU A 20 -2.73 -13.81 3.85
CA LEU A 20 -3.07 -14.27 5.19
C LEU A 20 -3.35 -15.77 5.24
N SER A 21 -4.00 -16.30 4.19
CA SER A 21 -4.20 -17.75 4.03
C SER A 21 -2.86 -18.48 3.94
N ASP A 22 -1.89 -17.94 3.20
CA ASP A 22 -0.54 -18.51 3.11
C ASP A 22 0.22 -18.43 4.44
N VAL A 23 0.05 -17.34 5.21
CA VAL A 23 0.63 -17.20 6.55
C VAL A 23 0.14 -18.33 7.46
N GLU A 24 -1.16 -18.62 7.44
CA GLU A 24 -1.76 -19.71 8.21
C GLU A 24 -1.22 -21.09 7.79
N ILE A 25 -1.11 -21.34 6.48
CA ILE A 25 -0.67 -22.63 5.93
C ILE A 25 0.83 -22.87 6.10
N HIS A 26 1.65 -21.85 5.86
CA HIS A 26 3.11 -21.96 5.79
C HIS A 26 3.84 -21.47 7.05
N GLY A 27 3.13 -20.83 7.99
CA GLY A 27 3.69 -20.35 9.25
C GLY A 27 4.67 -19.20 9.08
N PHE A 28 4.45 -18.31 8.10
CA PHE A 28 5.30 -17.14 7.90
C PHE A 28 5.14 -16.16 9.06
N SER A 29 6.26 -15.73 9.65
CA SER A 29 6.23 -14.78 10.75
C SER A 29 7.28 -13.68 10.61
N GLY A 30 6.96 -12.51 11.16
CA GLY A 30 7.88 -11.41 11.34
C GLY A 30 7.83 -10.37 10.22
N ASP A 31 7.97 -9.12 10.63
CA ASP A 31 7.82 -7.91 9.82
C ASP A 31 8.60 -7.97 8.49
N THR A 32 9.87 -8.40 8.51
CA THR A 32 10.69 -8.52 7.29
C THR A 32 10.12 -9.52 6.29
N THR A 33 9.67 -10.69 6.77
CA THR A 33 9.08 -11.73 5.93
C THR A 33 7.77 -11.25 5.34
N TRP A 34 6.93 -10.61 6.15
CA TRP A 34 5.63 -10.10 5.71
C TRP A 34 5.78 -8.96 4.71
N THR A 35 6.66 -7.98 4.96
CA THR A 35 7.02 -6.94 3.98
C THR A 35 7.44 -7.56 2.66
N PHE A 36 8.37 -8.53 2.69
CA PHE A 36 8.85 -9.18 1.48
C PHE A 36 7.73 -9.84 0.69
N GLN A 37 6.86 -10.63 1.35
CA GLN A 37 5.78 -11.36 0.67
C GLN A 37 4.71 -10.43 0.11
N LEU A 38 4.30 -9.41 0.86
CA LEU A 38 3.31 -8.42 0.41
C LEU A 38 3.86 -7.60 -0.77
N LYS A 39 5.10 -7.11 -0.69
CA LYS A 39 5.78 -6.43 -1.80
C LYS A 39 5.84 -7.30 -3.04
N LYS A 40 6.20 -8.58 -2.89
CA LYS A 40 6.29 -9.53 -4.00
C LYS A 40 4.93 -9.75 -4.67
N ARG A 41 3.86 -9.92 -3.89
CA ARG A 41 2.50 -10.07 -4.42
C ARG A 41 2.05 -8.82 -5.17
N LEU A 42 2.29 -7.64 -4.61
CA LEU A 42 1.98 -6.37 -5.29
C LEU A 42 2.79 -6.20 -6.58
N ALA A 43 4.06 -6.59 -6.59
CA ALA A 43 4.89 -6.55 -7.78
C ALA A 43 4.36 -7.49 -8.87
N GLN A 44 4.02 -8.73 -8.50
CA GLN A 44 3.44 -9.71 -9.42
C GLN A 44 2.06 -9.28 -9.93
N LEU A 45 1.23 -8.65 -9.08
CA LEU A 45 -0.05 -8.11 -9.50
C LEU A 45 0.13 -6.98 -10.53
N GLY A 46 1.06 -6.05 -10.28
CA GLY A 46 1.37 -4.96 -11.20
C GLY A 46 1.83 -5.47 -12.58
N ASP A 47 2.75 -6.44 -12.58
CA ASP A 47 3.24 -7.09 -13.81
C ASP A 47 2.12 -7.79 -14.59
N ARG A 48 1.27 -8.58 -13.92
CA ARG A 48 0.10 -9.23 -14.56
C ARG A 48 -0.91 -8.23 -15.13
N LEU A 49 -1.00 -7.04 -14.57
CA LEU A 49 -1.84 -5.94 -15.08
C LEU A 49 -1.16 -5.17 -16.23
N GLY A 50 0.07 -5.51 -16.60
CA GLY A 50 0.84 -4.91 -17.69
C GLY A 50 1.60 -3.64 -17.29
N TYR A 51 1.79 -3.38 -15.99
CA TYR A 51 2.59 -2.26 -15.52
C TYR A 51 4.05 -2.66 -15.34
N LYS A 52 4.96 -1.70 -15.54
CA LYS A 52 6.33 -1.85 -15.03
C LYS A 52 6.31 -1.66 -13.53
N VAL A 53 7.20 -2.36 -12.83
CA VAL A 53 7.25 -2.35 -11.37
C VAL A 53 8.68 -2.06 -10.89
N SER A 54 8.81 -1.07 -10.00
CA SER A 54 9.99 -0.87 -9.15
C SER A 54 9.61 -1.27 -7.73
N VAL A 55 10.50 -1.98 -7.05
CA VAL A 55 10.24 -2.48 -5.70
C VAL A 55 11.52 -2.54 -4.88
N GLY A 56 11.47 -1.90 -3.71
CA GLY A 56 12.60 -1.84 -2.81
C GLY A 56 12.91 -3.18 -2.15
N GLY A 57 14.17 -3.60 -2.23
CA GLY A 57 14.68 -4.82 -1.57
C GLY A 57 14.35 -6.16 -2.24
N LEU A 58 13.82 -6.20 -3.47
CA LEU A 58 13.45 -7.45 -4.19
C LEU A 58 14.42 -7.90 -5.31
N GLY A 59 15.69 -7.50 -5.29
CA GLY A 59 16.72 -8.03 -6.21
C GLY A 59 16.59 -7.56 -7.66
N GLU A 60 17.36 -8.17 -8.57
CA GLU A 60 17.54 -7.72 -9.97
C GLU A 60 16.34 -7.98 -10.90
N ASP A 61 15.33 -8.74 -10.45
CA ASP A 61 14.15 -9.11 -11.25
C ASP A 61 13.20 -7.92 -11.53
N PHE A 62 13.41 -6.78 -10.88
CA PHE A 62 12.58 -5.58 -10.99
C PHE A 62 13.42 -4.33 -11.29
N ALA A 63 12.76 -3.26 -11.75
CA ALA A 63 13.43 -1.97 -11.94
C ALA A 63 14.05 -1.48 -10.61
N GLY A 64 15.18 -0.78 -10.70
CA GLY A 64 15.93 -0.29 -9.53
C GLY A 64 15.04 0.47 -8.53
N GLU A 65 15.43 0.43 -7.26
CA GLU A 65 14.64 0.95 -6.14
C GLU A 65 14.36 2.46 -6.25
N TRP A 66 13.07 2.81 -6.23
CA TRP A 66 12.61 4.19 -6.12
C TRP A 66 12.44 4.58 -4.65
N MET A 67 11.93 5.79 -4.39
CA MET A 67 11.71 6.29 -3.02
C MET A 67 10.70 5.47 -2.22
N TYR A 68 9.77 4.79 -2.90
CA TYR A 68 8.67 4.04 -2.29
C TYR A 68 8.95 2.54 -2.27
N ASP A 69 8.32 1.84 -1.34
CA ASP A 69 8.41 0.40 -1.20
C ASP A 69 8.03 -0.36 -2.47
N VAL A 70 6.95 0.06 -3.14
CA VAL A 70 6.55 -0.44 -4.47
C VAL A 70 6.03 0.72 -5.30
N VAL A 71 6.40 0.76 -6.57
CA VAL A 71 5.88 1.68 -7.57
C VAL A 71 5.45 0.91 -8.80
N TRP A 72 4.20 1.10 -9.22
CA TRP A 72 3.74 0.72 -10.54
C TRP A 72 3.83 1.93 -11.45
N PHE A 73 4.31 1.73 -12.67
CA PHE A 73 4.47 2.82 -13.63
C PHE A 73 4.31 2.37 -15.08
N VAL A 74 4.06 3.34 -15.95
CA VAL A 74 3.96 3.17 -17.40
C VAL A 74 4.90 4.17 -18.05
N GLU A 75 5.68 3.66 -19.01
CA GLU A 75 6.50 4.48 -19.89
C GLU A 75 5.95 4.40 -21.31
N ASP A 76 6.17 5.44 -22.10
CA ASP A 76 5.94 5.39 -23.54
C ASP A 76 7.08 4.66 -24.28
N GLU A 77 7.00 4.62 -25.61
CA GLU A 77 8.00 3.96 -26.47
C GLU A 77 9.40 4.57 -26.37
N ASP A 78 9.49 5.85 -25.99
CA ASP A 78 10.74 6.59 -25.79
C ASP A 78 11.31 6.38 -24.37
N GLY A 79 10.61 5.63 -23.51
CA GLY A 79 10.99 5.38 -22.12
C GLY A 79 10.66 6.54 -21.18
N CYS A 80 9.78 7.48 -21.58
CA CYS A 80 9.37 8.57 -20.71
C CYS A 80 8.24 8.12 -19.79
N LEU A 81 8.34 8.43 -18.49
CA LEU A 81 7.31 8.15 -17.50
C LEU A 81 6.02 8.93 -17.81
N ILE A 82 4.94 8.24 -18.15
CA ILE A 82 3.66 8.87 -18.51
C ILE A 82 2.55 8.65 -17.47
N LYS A 83 2.67 7.64 -16.60
CA LYS A 83 1.64 7.32 -15.59
C LYS A 83 2.22 6.54 -14.42
N VAL A 84 1.73 6.83 -13.22
CA VAL A 84 2.04 6.10 -11.97
C VAL A 84 0.73 5.59 -11.37
N PRO A 85 0.29 4.36 -11.70
CA PRO A 85 -0.97 3.82 -11.18
C PRO A 85 -1.00 3.64 -9.66
N LEU A 86 0.14 3.32 -9.04
CA LEU A 86 0.22 2.97 -7.62
C LEU A 86 1.60 3.30 -7.04
N ILE A 87 1.61 3.92 -5.86
CA ILE A 87 2.76 3.97 -4.94
C ILE A 87 2.38 3.36 -3.59
N VAL A 88 3.32 2.67 -2.96
CA VAL A 88 3.08 1.89 -1.74
C VAL A 88 4.15 2.20 -0.70
N GLU A 89 3.74 2.26 0.57
CA GLU A 89 4.61 2.22 1.74
C GLU A 89 4.10 1.16 2.73
N SER A 90 5.00 0.54 3.49
CA SER A 90 4.68 -0.40 4.56
C SER A 90 5.42 -0.04 5.86
N GLU A 91 4.70 0.00 6.98
CA GLU A 91 5.28 0.30 8.30
C GLU A 91 4.62 -0.54 9.39
N TRP A 92 5.44 -1.32 10.09
CA TRP A 92 5.02 -2.22 11.15
C TRP A 92 5.22 -1.63 12.55
N ASP A 93 5.75 -0.41 12.72
CA ASP A 93 5.76 0.25 14.02
C ASP A 93 4.32 0.48 14.51
N LYS A 94 4.04 0.04 15.74
CA LYS A 94 2.75 0.25 16.42
C LYS A 94 2.56 1.70 16.86
N LYS A 95 3.63 2.50 16.88
CA LYS A 95 3.57 3.92 17.19
C LYS A 95 3.17 4.70 15.94
N TYR A 96 2.17 5.54 16.10
CA TYR A 96 1.72 6.46 15.06
C TYR A 96 2.86 7.33 14.47
N SER A 97 3.91 7.64 15.22
CA SER A 97 5.04 8.42 14.70
C SER A 97 5.79 7.72 13.57
N GLY A 98 5.94 6.39 13.62
CA GLY A 98 6.55 5.60 12.56
C GLY A 98 5.65 5.60 11.34
N ILE A 99 4.40 5.14 11.51
CA ILE A 99 3.39 5.11 10.45
C ILE A 99 3.23 6.47 9.75
N LYS A 100 3.19 7.56 10.54
CA LYS A 100 3.10 8.93 10.01
C LYS A 100 4.27 9.27 9.10
N TYR A 101 5.49 8.87 9.46
CA TYR A 101 6.68 9.21 8.69
C TYR A 101 6.61 8.64 7.27
N ASP A 102 6.26 7.36 7.13
CA ASP A 102 6.12 6.73 5.81
C ASP A 102 4.85 7.19 5.09
N PHE A 103 3.75 7.39 5.82
CA PHE A 103 2.52 7.91 5.24
C PHE A 103 2.69 9.32 4.62
N GLU A 104 3.50 10.19 5.23
CA GLU A 104 3.75 11.53 4.69
C GLU A 104 4.52 11.50 3.36
N LYS A 105 5.30 10.43 3.06
CA LYS A 105 5.88 10.24 1.74
C LYS A 105 4.79 10.04 0.69
N LEU A 106 3.73 9.30 1.01
CA LEU A 106 2.60 9.10 0.10
C LEU A 106 1.85 10.42 -0.16
N LEU A 107 1.72 11.29 0.85
CA LEU A 107 1.09 12.61 0.67
C LEU A 107 1.77 13.46 -0.40
N ILE A 108 3.09 13.35 -0.58
CA ILE A 108 3.81 14.16 -1.59
C ILE A 108 3.96 13.46 -2.95
N GLY A 109 3.62 12.18 -3.04
CA GLY A 109 3.75 11.41 -4.27
C GLY A 109 2.67 11.74 -5.28
N ASN A 110 3.05 11.85 -6.56
CA ASN A 110 2.11 12.03 -7.67
C ASN A 110 1.79 10.67 -8.29
N ALA A 111 0.62 10.13 -7.96
CA ALA A 111 0.14 8.83 -8.42
C ALA A 111 -1.39 8.77 -8.44
N GLU A 112 -1.96 7.86 -9.23
CA GLU A 112 -3.41 7.64 -9.23
C GLU A 112 -3.90 7.07 -7.88
N ARG A 113 -3.10 6.17 -7.26
CA ARG A 113 -3.41 5.55 -5.97
C ARG A 113 -2.20 5.54 -5.05
N ARG A 114 -2.48 5.64 -3.76
CA ARG A 114 -1.52 5.55 -2.66
C ARG A 114 -1.96 4.46 -1.71
N LEU A 115 -1.09 3.51 -1.42
CA LEU A 115 -1.38 2.44 -0.47
C LEU A 115 -0.43 2.56 0.72
N ILE A 116 -0.99 2.60 1.93
CA ILE A 116 -0.23 2.37 3.15
C ILE A 116 -0.63 1.02 3.74
N ILE A 117 0.35 0.18 4.02
CA ILE A 117 0.20 -1.07 4.76
C ILE A 117 0.78 -0.85 6.15
N CYS A 118 0.01 -1.10 7.20
CA CYS A 118 0.52 -0.95 8.56
C CYS A 118 -0.17 -1.89 9.53
N GLN A 119 0.20 -1.84 10.80
CA GLN A 119 -0.46 -2.60 11.85
C GLN A 119 -0.89 -1.75 13.03
N ALA A 120 -1.96 -2.19 13.69
CA ALA A 120 -2.41 -1.64 14.96
C ALA A 120 -3.08 -2.72 15.81
N LYS A 121 -3.29 -2.42 17.09
CA LYS A 121 -4.19 -3.23 17.93
C LYS A 121 -5.62 -3.00 17.47
N GLY A 122 -6.47 -4.03 17.47
CA GLY A 122 -7.88 -3.90 17.07
C GLY A 122 -8.63 -2.70 17.67
N SER A 123 -8.41 -2.37 18.95
CA SER A 123 -9.01 -1.20 19.62
C SER A 123 -8.51 0.16 19.11
N GLU A 124 -7.40 0.21 18.36
CA GLU A 124 -6.74 1.42 17.89
C GLU A 124 -6.94 1.65 16.38
N ILE A 125 -7.43 0.67 15.63
CA ILE A 125 -7.58 0.71 14.16
C ILE A 125 -8.46 1.90 13.73
N GLU A 126 -9.62 2.08 14.37
CA GLU A 126 -10.52 3.20 14.06
C GLU A 126 -9.82 4.56 14.23
N ASN A 127 -9.11 4.73 15.35
CA ASN A 127 -8.38 5.95 15.64
C ASN A 127 -7.23 6.18 14.66
N LEU A 128 -6.59 5.11 14.18
CA LEU A 128 -5.55 5.21 13.16
C LEU A 128 -6.14 5.70 11.83
N PHE A 129 -7.25 5.12 11.37
CA PHE A 129 -7.95 5.60 10.17
C PHE A 129 -8.29 7.09 10.27
N ILE A 130 -8.90 7.52 11.38
CA ILE A 130 -9.25 8.93 11.60
C ILE A 130 -8.01 9.84 11.53
N LYS A 131 -6.87 9.42 12.09
CA LYS A 131 -5.64 10.22 12.03
C LYS A 131 -5.09 10.37 10.62
N LEU A 132 -5.04 9.27 9.87
CA LEU A 132 -4.54 9.27 8.49
C LEU A 132 -5.47 10.06 7.56
N GLU A 133 -6.79 9.89 7.70
CA GLU A 133 -7.79 10.70 7.01
C GLU A 133 -7.61 12.20 7.30
N ASN A 134 -7.45 12.57 8.58
CA ASN A 134 -7.20 13.96 8.97
C ASN A 134 -5.90 14.52 8.35
N ALA A 135 -4.86 13.69 8.20
CA ALA A 135 -3.63 14.10 7.52
C ALA A 135 -3.88 14.39 6.03
N ILE A 136 -4.64 13.52 5.33
CA ILE A 136 -5.04 13.74 3.93
C ILE A 136 -5.85 15.03 3.78
N VAL A 137 -6.83 15.26 4.65
CA VAL A 137 -7.66 16.47 4.62
C VAL A 137 -6.82 17.73 4.80
N LYS A 138 -5.86 17.73 5.74
CA LYS A 138 -5.02 18.89 6.06
C LYS A 138 -3.95 19.19 5.02
N PHE A 139 -3.48 18.21 4.26
CA PHE A 139 -2.42 18.41 3.27
C PHE A 139 -2.91 19.25 2.07
N GLN A 140 -2.28 20.39 1.75
CA GLN A 140 -2.89 21.38 0.86
C GLN A 140 -2.60 21.19 -0.64
N GLU A 141 -1.50 20.52 -1.00
CA GLU A 141 -0.92 20.62 -2.34
C GLU A 141 -1.55 19.66 -3.37
N ASN A 142 -2.15 18.55 -2.94
CA ASN A 142 -2.71 17.57 -3.88
C ASN A 142 -4.22 17.73 -4.10
N LYS A 143 -4.64 17.42 -5.33
CA LYS A 143 -6.04 17.36 -5.77
C LYS A 143 -6.28 16.05 -6.50
N ASN A 144 -7.43 15.43 -6.30
CA ASN A 144 -7.80 14.10 -6.82
C ASN A 144 -6.95 12.94 -6.28
N ASP A 145 -6.59 12.97 -5.00
CA ASP A 145 -5.87 11.85 -4.39
C ASP A 145 -6.82 10.71 -4.02
N ARG A 146 -6.40 9.47 -4.29
CA ARG A 146 -7.04 8.26 -3.78
C ARG A 146 -6.06 7.47 -2.91
N PHE A 147 -6.43 7.23 -1.66
CA PHE A 147 -5.66 6.46 -0.69
C PHE A 147 -6.40 5.18 -0.33
N LEU A 148 -5.73 4.04 -0.42
CA LEU A 148 -6.13 2.80 0.24
C LEU A 148 -5.29 2.64 1.52
N ILE A 149 -5.95 2.44 2.65
CA ILE A 149 -5.31 2.22 3.94
C ILE A 149 -5.61 0.78 4.36
N ALA A 150 -4.58 -0.06 4.45
CA ALA A 150 -4.67 -1.43 4.92
C ALA A 150 -4.01 -1.54 6.30
N VAL A 151 -4.80 -1.92 7.32
CA VAL A 151 -4.34 -2.03 8.72
C VAL A 151 -4.51 -3.47 9.20
N LEU A 152 -3.40 -4.16 9.44
CA LEU A 152 -3.39 -5.48 10.03
C LEU A 152 -3.67 -5.40 11.54
N ASN A 153 -4.60 -6.21 12.03
CA ASN A 153 -4.89 -6.34 13.44
C ASN A 153 -3.92 -7.30 14.14
N CYS A 154 -2.88 -6.74 14.77
CA CYS A 154 -1.80 -7.51 15.40
C CYS A 154 -2.16 -8.24 16.71
N ASN A 155 -3.44 -8.23 17.14
CA ASN A 155 -3.88 -8.86 18.39
C ASN A 155 -4.77 -10.10 18.19
N THR A 156 -5.40 -10.29 17.03
CA THR A 156 -6.39 -11.36 16.78
C THR A 156 -6.41 -11.75 15.31
N ASP A 157 -6.28 -13.05 15.04
CA ASP A 157 -6.50 -13.77 13.76
C ASP A 157 -5.87 -13.15 12.49
N ASP A 158 -4.92 -12.23 12.66
CA ASP A 158 -4.20 -11.51 11.60
C ASP A 158 -5.13 -11.04 10.46
N GLU A 159 -6.21 -10.32 10.76
CA GLU A 159 -7.12 -9.76 9.74
C GLU A 159 -6.69 -8.35 9.30
N PHE A 160 -6.76 -8.06 7.99
CA PHE A 160 -6.65 -6.70 7.46
C PHE A 160 -7.98 -5.96 7.47
N HIS A 161 -7.98 -4.74 8.01
CA HIS A 161 -9.06 -3.78 7.87
C HIS A 161 -8.70 -2.74 6.80
N TYR A 162 -9.67 -2.38 5.96
CA TYR A 162 -9.46 -1.49 4.83
C TYR A 162 -10.34 -0.24 4.89
N ARG A 163 -9.80 0.89 4.42
CA ARG A 163 -10.58 2.08 4.03
C ARG A 163 -9.97 2.72 2.80
N THR A 164 -10.84 3.18 1.90
CA THR A 164 -10.43 4.14 0.87
C THR A 164 -10.76 5.56 1.31
N PHE A 165 -9.97 6.53 0.88
CA PHE A 165 -10.28 7.95 1.00
C PHE A 165 -9.93 8.68 -0.30
N THR A 166 -10.89 9.44 -0.82
CA THR A 166 -10.67 10.28 -2.00
C THR A 166 -10.75 11.75 -1.62
N LYS A 167 -9.71 12.51 -1.95
CA LYS A 167 -9.69 13.96 -1.84
C LYS A 167 -9.86 14.59 -3.21
N ASN A 168 -11.01 15.24 -3.43
CA ASN A 168 -11.28 16.03 -4.64
C ASN A 168 -10.75 17.46 -4.50
#